data_AF-A0A953B952-F1
#
_entry.id   AF-A0A953B952-F1
#
_cell.length_a   1.000
_cell.length_b   1.000
_cell.length_c   1.000
_cell.angle_alpha   90.00
_cell.angle_beta   90.00
_cell.angle_gamma   90.00
#
_symmetry.space_group_name_H-M   'P 1'
#
loop_
_entity.id
_entity.type
_entity.pdbx_description
1 polymer ?
#
loop_
_entity_poly.entity_id
_entity_poly.type
_entity_poly.pdbx_seq_one_letter_code
_entity_poly.pdbx_strand_id
1 'polypeptide(L)' 'MSTDTHLTPKEKQSRYRRRLRRKGLRPVQIWVPDTRAEGFAGECRRQARLAARSAQEKPALDFISEIADWDNA' A
#
# COMPACT_ATOMS: atom_id res chain seq x y z
N MET A 1 19.23 -33.49 16.62
CA MET A 1 19.49 -32.20 17.31
C MET A 1 19.33 -31.10 16.29
N SER A 2 18.17 -30.44 16.27
CA SER A 2 17.89 -29.39 15.30
C SER A 2 18.73 -28.16 15.64
N THR A 3 19.65 -27.80 14.75
CA THR A 3 20.44 -26.59 14.86
C THR A 3 19.50 -25.39 14.71
N ASP A 4 19.26 -24.70 15.82
CA ASP A 4 18.54 -23.42 15.83
C ASP A 4 19.36 -22.44 14.99
N THR A 5 18.97 -22.27 13.73
CA THR A 5 19.72 -21.47 12.78
C THR A 5 19.44 -20.00 13.10
N HIS A 6 20.28 -19.41 13.94
CA HIS A 6 20.24 -17.98 14.23
C HIS A 6 20.52 -17.18 12.95
N LEU A 7 19.44 -16.75 12.29
CA LEU A 7 19.52 -15.85 11.15
C LEU A 7 20.16 -14.52 11.56
N THR A 8 21.14 -14.08 10.78
CA THR A 8 21.69 -12.73 10.88
C THR A 8 20.60 -11.68 10.64
N PRO A 9 20.77 -10.44 11.13
CA PRO A 9 19.84 -9.34 10.83
C PRO A 9 19.60 -9.15 9.32
N LYS A 10 20.65 -9.32 8.50
CA LYS A 10 20.57 -9.21 7.03
C LYS A 10 19.68 -10.29 6.42
N GLU A 11 19.79 -11.53 6.89
CA GLU A 11 18.95 -12.64 6.44
C GLU A 11 17.49 -12.48 6.88
N LYS A 12 17.27 -12.04 8.13
CA LYS A 12 15.92 -11.71 8.63
C LYS A 12 15.26 -10.64 7.77
N GLN A 13 15.97 -9.57 7.43
CA GLN A 13 15.46 -8.52 6.54
C GLN A 13 15.22 -9.03 5.12
N SER A 14 16.13 -9.82 4.55
CA SER A 14 15.96 -10.41 3.20
C SER A 14 14.70 -11.29 3.15
N ARG A 15 14.50 -12.14 4.16
CA ARG A 15 13.31 -12.99 4.30
C ARG A 15 12.03 -12.16 4.42
N TYR A 16 12.05 -11.11 5.24
CA TYR A 16 10.94 -10.18 5.40
C TYR A 16 10.58 -9.49 4.07
N ARG A 17 11.57 -8.91 3.37
CA ARG A 17 11.37 -8.28 2.06
C ARG A 17 10.81 -9.25 1.03
N ARG A 18 11.33 -10.49 0.98
CA ARG A 18 10.85 -11.53 0.08
C ARG A 18 9.39 -11.90 0.34
N ARG A 19 8.98 -11.97 1.61
CA ARG A 19 7.58 -12.23 2.00
C ARG A 19 6.65 -11.12 1.51
N LEU A 20 7.06 -9.85 1.61
CA LEU A 20 6.23 -8.73 1.19
C LEU A 20 6.17 -8.56 -0.33
N ARG A 21 7.27 -8.82 -1.04
CA ARG A 21 7.26 -8.91 -2.51
C ARG A 21 6.30 -9.99 -3.02
N ARG A 22 6.27 -11.15 -2.35
CA ARG A 22 5.28 -12.20 -2.64
C ARG A 22 3.83 -11.79 -2.40
N LYS A 23 3.57 -10.76 -1.59
CA LYS A 23 2.25 -10.15 -1.42
C LYS A 23 1.97 -9.04 -2.45
N GLY A 24 2.80 -8.87 -3.47
CA GLY A 24 2.66 -7.82 -4.47
C GLY A 24 3.02 -6.42 -3.95
N LEU A 25 3.86 -6.32 -2.90
CA LEU A 25 4.30 -5.04 -2.34
C LEU A 25 5.73 -4.72 -2.75
N ARG A 26 5.99 -3.43 -3.03
CA ARG A 26 7.34 -2.90 -3.22
C ARG A 26 7.72 -1.95 -2.07
N PRO A 27 8.97 -1.99 -1.61
CA PRO A 27 9.46 -1.03 -0.64
C PRO A 27 9.75 0.31 -1.31
N VAL A 28 9.19 1.38 -0.76
CA VAL A 28 9.73 2.75 -0.84
C VAL A 28 10.21 3.11 0.57
N GLN A 29 9.77 4.22 1.15
CA GLN A 29 9.89 4.44 2.60
C GLN A 29 8.91 3.58 3.41
N ILE A 30 7.76 3.26 2.80
CA ILE A 30 6.75 2.32 3.31
C ILE A 30 6.51 1.21 2.27
N TRP A 31 5.77 0.16 2.65
CA TRP A 31 5.40 -0.92 1.72
C TRP A 31 4.11 -0.58 1.00
N VAL A 32 4.20 -0.37 -0.31
CA VAL A 32 3.06 -0.02 -1.15
C VAL A 32 2.78 -1.13 -2.16
N PRO A 33 1.55 -1.27 -2.67
CA PRO A 33 1.26 -2.10 -3.83
C PRO A 33 2.24 -1.83 -4.98
N ASP A 34 2.75 -2.89 -5.60
CA ASP A 34 3.66 -2.78 -6.73
C ASP A 34 2.90 -2.35 -7.98
N THR A 35 3.04 -1.08 -8.32
CA THR A 35 2.36 -0.46 -9.46
C THR A 35 2.86 -0.96 -10.82
N ARG A 36 3.95 -1.75 -10.85
CA ARG A 36 4.50 -2.37 -12.06
C ARG A 36 3.98 -3.79 -12.29
N ALA A 37 3.28 -4.37 -11.32
CA ALA A 37 2.74 -5.72 -11.45
C ALA A 37 1.62 -5.74 -12.50
N GLU A 38 1.57 -6.83 -13.27
CA GLU A 38 0.45 -7.09 -14.16
C GLU A 38 -0.87 -7.09 -13.37
N GLY A 39 -1.92 -6.51 -13.97
CA GLY A 39 -3.23 -6.41 -13.33
C GLY A 39 -3.40 -5.25 -12.34
N PHE A 40 -2.33 -4.56 -11.94
CA PHE A 40 -2.42 -3.42 -11.01
C PHE A 40 -3.40 -2.34 -11.50
N ALA A 41 -3.31 -1.94 -12.78
CA ALA A 41 -4.23 -0.98 -13.36
C ALA A 41 -5.70 -1.46 -13.38
N GLY A 42 -5.92 -2.78 -13.53
CA GLY A 42 -7.24 -3.39 -13.43
C GLY A 42 -7.81 -3.26 -12.02
N GLU A 43 -7.02 -3.61 -11.02
CA GLU A 43 -7.40 -3.53 -9.61
C GLU A 43 -7.61 -2.07 -9.17
N CYS A 44 -6.75 -1.14 -9.58
CA CYS A 44 -6.94 0.29 -9.33
C CYS A 44 -8.28 0.78 -9.86
N ARG A 45 -8.65 0.43 -11.09
CA ARG A 45 -9.97 0.80 -11.66
C ARG A 45 -11.12 0.18 -10.88
N ARG A 46 -10.99 -1.07 -10.44
CA ARG A 46 -12.02 -1.74 -9.63
C ARG A 46 -12.21 -1.03 -8.29
N GLN A 47 -11.12 -0.74 -7.58
CA GLN A 47 -11.13 -0.07 -6.29
C GLN A 47 -11.61 1.38 -6.38
N ALA A 48 -11.17 2.13 -7.39
CA ALA A 48 -11.65 3.49 -7.62
C ALA A 48 -13.18 3.54 -7.80
N ARG A 49 -13.77 2.58 -8.52
CA ARG A 49 -15.22 2.47 -8.67
C ARG A 49 -15.93 2.12 -7.36
N LEU A 50 -15.33 1.27 -6.53
CA LEU A 50 -15.89 0.95 -5.21
C LEU A 50 -15.86 2.17 -4.30
N ALA A 51 -14.73 2.89 -4.27
CA ALA A 51 -14.59 4.12 -3.51
C ALA A 51 -15.61 5.18 -3.97
N ALA A 52 -15.74 5.41 -5.27
CA ALA A 52 -16.70 6.38 -5.84
C ALA A 52 -18.18 6.04 -5.54
N ARG A 53 -18.50 4.78 -5.26
CA ARG A 53 -19.85 4.32 -4.91
C ARG A 53 -20.07 4.18 -3.41
N SER A 54 -19.04 4.49 -2.62
CA SER A 54 -19.10 4.42 -1.16
C SER A 54 -20.00 5.50 -0.61
N ALA A 55 -20.86 5.17 0.36
CA ALA A 55 -21.67 6.17 1.05
C ALA A 55 -20.80 7.22 1.77
N GLN A 56 -19.56 6.86 2.08
CA GLN A 56 -18.57 7.70 2.74
C GLN A 56 -17.80 8.61 1.79
N GLU A 57 -17.95 8.45 0.46
CA GLU A 57 -17.16 9.22 -0.51
C GLU A 57 -17.39 10.72 -0.36
N LYS A 58 -18.65 11.16 -0.47
CA LYS A 58 -19.01 12.57 -0.38
C LYS A 58 -18.67 13.17 0.99
N PRO A 59 -19.07 12.56 2.13
CA PRO A 59 -18.68 13.07 3.45
C PRO A 59 -17.16 13.20 3.64
N ALA A 60 -16.38 12.24 3.13
CA ALA A 60 -14.92 12.30 3.25
C ALA A 60 -14.32 13.44 2.41
N LEU A 61 -14.79 13.62 1.17
CA LEU A 61 -14.32 14.71 0.31
C LEU A 61 -14.76 16.08 0.82
N ASP A 62 -15.99 16.21 1.32
CA ASP A 62 -16.50 17.45 1.91
C ASP A 62 -15.64 17.85 3.13
N PHE A 63 -15.36 16.89 4.04
CA PHE A 63 -14.48 17.12 5.19
C PHE A 63 -13.06 17.54 4.77
N ILE A 64 -12.46 16.83 3.81
CA ILE A 64 -11.12 17.18 3.29
C ILE A 64 -11.13 18.60 2.71
N SER A 65 -12.16 18.95 1.94
CA SER A 65 -12.27 20.29 1.35
C SER A 65 -12.43 21.39 2.40
N GLU A 66 -13.13 21.12 3.50
CA GLU A 66 -13.36 22.07 4.59
C GLU A 66 -12.07 22.38 5.36
N ILE A 67 -11.23 21.37 5.61
CA ILE A 67 -10.00 21.53 6.39
C ILE A 67 -8.76 21.82 5.53
N ALA A 68 -8.87 21.66 4.22
CA ALA A 68 -7.74 21.86 3.32
C ALA A 68 -7.32 23.33 3.34
N ASP A 69 -6.04 23.54 3.64
CA ASP A 69 -5.35 24.82 3.47
C ASP A 69 -5.09 25.01 1.97
N TRP A 70 -6.15 25.33 1.23
CA TRP A 70 -6.01 25.83 -0.12
C TRP A 70 -5.37 27.20 0.00
N ASP A 71 -4.16 27.39 -0.55
CA ASP A 71 -3.55 28.71 -0.69
C ASP A 71 -4.61 29.65 -1.30
N ASN A 72 -5.16 30.54 -0.48
CA ASN A 72 -6.05 31.58 -0.94
C ASN A 72 -5.17 32.61 -1.66
N ALA A 73 -5.03 32.47 -2.98
CA ALA A 73 -4.50 33.52 -3.84
C ALA A 73 -5.48 34.69 -3.91
#